data_AF-A0A5K1FPX5-F1
#
_entry.id   AF-A0A5K1FPX5-F1
#
_cell.length_a   1.000
_cell.length_b   1.000
_cell.length_c   1.000
_cell.angle_alpha   90.00
_cell.angle_beta   90.00
_cell.angle_gamma   90.00
#
_symmetry.space_group_name_H-M   'P 1'
#
loop_
_entity.id
_entity.type
_entity.pdbx_description
1 polymer ?
#
loop_
_entity_poly.entity_id
_entity_poly.type
_entity_poly.pdbx_seq_one_letter_code
_entity_poly.pdbx_strand_id
1 'polypeptide(L)' 'GAGGAVELAPGYLKLVYDIVRKAGGVCIADEVQSGFGRTGSHYWGFETQGVVPDIVTMAK' A
#
# COMPACT_ATOMS: atom_id res chain seq x y z
N GLY A 1 8.68 -5.65 -2.71
CA GLY A 1 9.77 -4.68 -2.52
C GLY A 1 11.12 -5.30 -2.87
N ALA A 2 12.09 -4.49 -3.28
CA ALA A 2 13.48 -4.93 -3.51
C ALA A 2 14.15 -5.50 -2.24
N GLY A 3 13.68 -5.13 -1.05
CA GLY A 3 14.13 -5.67 0.24
C GLY A 3 13.59 -7.07 0.60
N GLY A 4 13.13 -7.87 -0.37
CA GLY A 4 12.73 -9.26 -0.15
C GLY A 4 11.24 -9.58 -0.23
N ALA A 5 10.44 -8.73 -0.92
CA ALA A 5 9.02 -8.99 -1.18
C ALA A 5 8.20 -9.45 0.05
N VAL A 6 8.39 -8.78 1.18
CA VAL A 6 7.74 -9.11 2.44
C VAL A 6 6.25 -8.77 2.39
N GLU A 7 5.40 -9.73 2.72
CA GLU A 7 3.96 -9.52 2.89
C GLU A 7 3.65 -8.86 4.23
N LEU A 8 2.65 -7.97 4.21
CA LEU A 8 2.20 -7.27 5.41
C LEU A 8 1.24 -8.14 6.21
N ALA A 9 1.36 -8.11 7.53
CA ALA A 9 0.40 -8.74 8.41
C ALA A 9 -1.02 -8.16 8.18
N PRO A 10 -2.09 -8.97 8.29
CA PRO A 10 -3.45 -8.49 8.09
C PRO A 10 -3.77 -7.27 8.95
N GLY A 11 -4.33 -6.22 8.32
CA GLY A 11 -4.74 -4.99 9.00
C GLY A 11 -3.61 -4.01 9.32
N TYR A 12 -2.36 -4.32 8.95
CA TYR A 12 -1.21 -3.46 9.20
C TYR A 12 -1.39 -2.06 8.59
N LEU A 13 -1.70 -1.97 7.29
CA LEU A 13 -1.85 -0.66 6.64
C LEU A 13 -3.02 0.15 7.19
N LYS A 14 -4.12 -0.52 7.61
CA LYS A 14 -5.27 0.15 8.21
C LYS A 14 -4.86 0.88 9.50
N LEU A 15 -4.15 0.19 10.40
CA LEU A 15 -3.65 0.79 11.64
C LEU A 15 -2.68 1.95 11.35
N VAL A 16 -1.75 1.77 10.42
CA VAL A 16 -0.77 2.79 10.05
C VAL A 16 -1.46 4.04 9.50
N TYR A 17 -2.42 3.88 8.57
CA TYR A 17 -3.12 5.01 7.95
C TYR A 17 -3.94 5.79 8.98
N ASP A 18 -4.60 5.11 9.91
CA ASP A 18 -5.33 5.75 11.00
C ASP A 18 -4.41 6.58 11.90
N ILE A 19 -3.21 6.08 12.21
CA ILE A 19 -2.21 6.80 13.03
C ILE A 19 -1.68 8.03 12.26
N VAL A 20 -1.28 7.85 11.00
CA VAL A 20 -0.73 8.91 10.16
C VAL A 20 -1.74 10.05 9.99
N ARG A 21 -3.00 9.72 9.67
CA ARG A 21 -4.07 10.71 9.47
C ARG A 21 -4.43 11.45 10.76
N LYS A 22 -4.45 10.77 11.91
CA LYS A 22 -4.64 11.43 13.22
C LYS A 22 -3.54 12.45 13.53
N ALA A 23 -2.33 12.23 13.02
CA ALA A 23 -1.23 13.18 13.15
C ALA A 23 -1.23 14.28 12.07
N GLY A 24 -2.24 14.33 11.19
CA GLY A 24 -2.31 15.29 10.08
C GLY A 24 -1.39 14.97 8.90
N GLY A 25 -0.85 13.75 8.84
CA GLY A 25 -0.01 13.28 7.75
C GLY A 25 -0.80 12.72 6.56
N VAL A 26 -0.08 12.42 5.48
CA VAL A 26 -0.61 11.78 4.27
C VAL A 26 -0.02 10.38 4.07
N CYS A 27 -0.80 9.50 3.44
CA CYS A 27 -0.44 8.13 3.14
C CYS A 27 -0.11 7.99 1.65
N ILE A 28 1.14 7.69 1.33
CA ILE A 28 1.61 7.49 -0.04
C ILE A 28 1.87 5.99 -0.24
N ALA A 29 1.22 5.37 -1.23
CA ALA A 29 1.48 3.99 -1.61
C ALA A 29 2.46 3.95 -2.79
N ASP A 30 3.65 3.37 -2.56
CA ASP A 30 4.60 3.09 -3.64
C ASP A 30 4.23 1.78 -4.33
N GLU A 31 3.56 1.90 -5.46
CA GLU A 31 3.09 0.77 -6.27
C GLU A 31 3.98 0.53 -7.48
N VAL A 32 5.19 1.10 -7.52
CA VAL A 32 6.14 0.92 -8.64
C VAL A 32 6.51 -0.55 -8.82
N GLN A 33 6.38 -1.42 -7.81
CA GLN A 33 6.61 -2.88 -7.98
C GLN A 33 5.33 -3.71 -7.94
N SER A 34 4.37 -3.34 -7.10
CA SER A 34 3.19 -4.14 -6.77
C SER A 34 1.95 -3.78 -7.56
N GLY A 35 1.95 -2.65 -8.27
CA GLY A 35 0.85 -2.24 -9.14
C GLY A 35 0.68 -3.12 -10.37
N PHE A 36 -0.30 -2.76 -11.21
CA PHE A 36 -0.64 -3.45 -12.46
C PHE A 36 -0.89 -4.96 -12.30
N GLY A 37 -1.58 -5.36 -11.24
CA GLY A 37 -1.98 -6.76 -11.06
C GLY A 37 -0.88 -7.70 -10.58
N ARG A 38 0.28 -7.18 -10.15
CA ARG A 38 1.40 -8.03 -9.69
C ARG A 38 1.01 -8.96 -8.53
N THR A 39 0.09 -8.51 -7.67
CA THR A 39 -0.43 -9.27 -6.52
C THR A 39 -1.56 -10.23 -6.90
N GLY A 40 -1.99 -10.26 -8.17
CA GLY A 40 -2.95 -11.20 -8.71
C GLY A 40 -4.41 -10.78 -8.54
N SER A 41 -4.90 -10.74 -7.30
CA SER A 41 -6.34 -10.54 -7.02
C SER A 41 -6.83 -9.11 -7.21
N HIS A 42 -5.93 -8.13 -7.27
CA HIS A 42 -6.25 -6.70 -7.30
C HIS A 42 -5.31 -5.97 -8.26
N TYR A 43 -5.69 -4.76 -8.70
CA TYR A 43 -4.86 -3.99 -9.63
C TYR A 43 -3.69 -3.32 -8.90
N TRP A 44 -3.92 -2.89 -7.65
CA TRP A 44 -2.93 -2.26 -6.77
C TRP A 44 -2.64 -3.14 -5.55
N GLY A 45 -1.41 -3.05 -5.01
CA GLY A 45 -1.02 -3.77 -3.80
C GLY A 45 -1.82 -3.34 -2.56
N PHE A 46 -2.08 -2.04 -2.38
CA PHE A 46 -2.80 -1.51 -1.23
C PHE A 46 -4.24 -2.07 -1.08
N GLU A 47 -4.87 -2.47 -2.18
CA GLU A 47 -6.22 -3.04 -2.18
C GLU A 47 -6.27 -4.37 -1.42
N THR A 48 -5.18 -5.14 -1.43
CA THR A 48 -5.06 -6.39 -0.66
C THR A 48 -5.17 -6.18 0.85
N GLN A 49 -4.97 -4.95 1.32
CA GLN A 49 -5.08 -4.55 2.72
C GLN A 49 -6.36 -3.74 2.99
N GLY A 50 -7.23 -3.54 1.99
CA GLY A 50 -8.49 -2.83 2.13
C GLY A 50 -8.36 -1.36 2.51
N VAL A 51 -7.26 -0.70 2.12
CA VAL A 51 -7.01 0.73 2.38
C VAL A 51 -7.00 1.55 1.10
N VAL A 52 -7.18 2.86 1.22
CA VAL A 52 -7.06 3.80 0.10
C VAL A 52 -6.03 4.88 0.49
N PRO A 53 -4.89 4.97 -0.23
CA PRO A 53 -3.88 6.01 0.00
C PRO A 53 -4.35 7.37 -0.52
N ASP A 54 -3.65 8.43 -0.11
CA ASP A 54 -3.91 9.78 -0.61
C ASP A 54 -3.17 10.02 -1.94
N ILE A 55 -2.02 9.37 -2.15
CA ILE A 55 -1.20 9.45 -3.36
C ILE A 55 -0.67 8.06 -3.72
N VAL A 56 -0.58 7.74 -5.01
CA VAL A 56 0.01 6.51 -5.53
C VAL A 56 1.18 6.86 -6.46
N THR A 57 2.33 6.20 -6.30
CA THR A 57 3.42 6.25 -7.30
C THR A 57 3.39 4.99 -8.15
N MET A 58 3.68 5.13 -9.45
CA MET A 58 3.59 4.04 -10.41
C MET A 58 4.67 4.19 -11.50
N ALA A 59 5.25 3.05 -11.91
CA ALA A 59 6.22 2.86 -12.99
C ALA A 59 6.50 1.34 -13.13
N LYS A 60 7.68 0.98 -13.66
CA LYS A 60 8.12 -0.37 -14.09
C LYS A 60 7.37 -0.90 -15.32
#